data_AF-A0A5N8HAP0-F1
#
_entry.id   AF-A0A5N8HAP0-F1
#
_cell.length_a   1.000
_cell.length_b   1.000
_cell.length_c   1.000
_cell.angle_alpha   90.00
_cell.angle_beta   90.00
_cell.angle_gamma   90.00
#
_symmetry.space_group_name_H-M   'P 1'
#
loop_
_entity.id
_entity.type
_entity.pdbx_description
1 polymer ?
#
loop_
_entity_poly.entity_id
_entity_poly.type
_entity_poly.pdbx_seq_one_letter_code
_entity_poly.pdbx_strand_id
1 'polypeptide(L)'
;KVIEFAQSGLKPLVKFARRMGIEWHVLVDGDEAGKKYAATVRSLLNNDREAEREHLTALPALDMEHFMYRQGFSDVFHRVAQIPENVPMNLRKIISKAIHRSSKPDLAIEVAMEAGRRGVDSVPTLLKKMFSRVLWLARGRAD
;
A
#
# COMPACT_ATOMS: atom_id res chain seq x y z
N LYS A 1 -0.19 5.87 14.00
CA LYS A 1 1.24 5.78 13.65
C LYS A 1 1.41 4.69 12.60
N VAL A 2 2.22 4.89 11.55
CA VAL A 2 2.52 3.84 10.55
C VAL A 2 3.71 3.02 11.05
N ILE A 3 3.63 1.69 10.92
CA ILE A 3 4.68 0.77 11.36
C ILE A 3 4.96 -0.21 10.22
N GLU A 4 6.22 -0.29 9.80
CA GLU A 4 6.68 -1.36 8.92
C GLU A 4 6.90 -2.63 9.75
N PHE A 5 6.37 -3.76 9.29
CA PHE A 5 6.35 -5.01 10.06
C PHE A 5 7.19 -6.14 9.47
N ALA A 6 7.85 -5.92 8.33
CA ALA A 6 8.67 -6.95 7.70
C ALA A 6 9.80 -7.46 8.62
N GLN A 7 10.31 -6.60 9.51
CA GLN A 7 11.38 -6.93 10.46
C GLN A 7 10.88 -7.44 11.83
N SER A 8 9.68 -7.03 12.26
CA SER A 8 9.14 -7.33 13.60
C SER A 8 8.09 -8.45 13.61
N GLY A 9 7.57 -8.81 12.43
CA GLY A 9 6.51 -9.81 12.27
C GLY A 9 5.11 -9.23 12.54
N LEU A 10 4.16 -9.57 11.67
CA LEU A 10 2.80 -9.04 11.72
C LEU A 10 1.99 -9.52 12.93
N LYS A 11 2.02 -10.82 13.23
CA LYS A 11 1.16 -11.45 14.25
C LYS A 11 1.38 -10.89 15.66
N PRO A 12 2.61 -10.67 16.15
CA PRO A 12 2.85 -10.02 17.44
C PRO A 12 2.27 -8.61 17.53
N LEU A 13 2.42 -7.80 16.48
CA LEU A 13 1.91 -6.42 16.44
C LEU A 13 0.38 -6.37 16.52
N VAL A 14 -0.31 -7.19 15.72
CA VAL A 14 -1.78 -7.25 15.74
C VAL A 14 -2.29 -7.76 17.10
N LYS A 15 -1.64 -8.77 17.69
CA LYS A 15 -1.99 -9.24 19.04
C LYS A 15 -1.79 -8.17 20.11
N PHE A 16 -0.72 -7.39 20.02
CA PHE A 16 -0.45 -6.29 20.93
C PHE A 16 -1.53 -5.20 20.79
N ALA A 17 -1.81 -4.74 19.57
CA ALA A 17 -2.82 -3.73 19.30
C ALA A 17 -4.18 -4.11 19.89
N ARG A 18 -4.64 -5.35 19.64
CA ARG A 18 -5.89 -5.88 20.20
C ARG A 18 -5.91 -5.91 21.73
N ARG A 19 -4.81 -6.33 22.38
CA ARG A 19 -4.72 -6.36 23.85
C ARG A 19 -4.73 -4.98 24.49
N MET A 20 -4.22 -3.98 23.77
CA MET A 20 -4.15 -2.60 24.24
C MET A 20 -5.36 -1.75 23.84
N GLY A 21 -6.37 -2.33 23.16
CA GLY A 21 -7.50 -1.58 22.63
C GLY A 21 -7.10 -0.54 21.58
N ILE A 22 -6.02 -0.79 20.85
CA ILE A 22 -5.52 0.11 19.81
C ILE A 22 -6.10 -0.36 18.47
N GLU A 23 -6.82 0.54 17.82
CA GLU A 23 -7.31 0.31 16.47
C GLU A 23 -6.18 0.18 15.45
N TRP A 24 -6.36 -0.72 14.49
CA TRP A 24 -5.30 -1.13 13.57
C TRP A 24 -5.83 -1.43 12.18
N HIS A 25 -4.98 -1.27 11.17
CA HIS A 25 -5.27 -1.66 9.80
C HIS A 25 -3.97 -2.12 9.14
N VAL A 26 -4.04 -3.15 8.31
CA VAL A 26 -2.89 -3.73 7.62
C VAL A 26 -3.03 -3.49 6.12
N LEU A 27 -2.03 -2.84 5.54
CA LEU A 27 -1.82 -2.81 4.10
C LEU A 27 -0.77 -3.87 3.73
N VAL A 28 -1.05 -4.70 2.73
CA VAL A 28 -0.11 -5.69 2.21
C VAL A 28 0.04 -5.60 0.68
N ASP A 29 1.22 -5.95 0.20
CA ASP A 29 1.48 -6.16 -1.22
C ASP A 29 0.67 -7.36 -1.77
N GLY A 30 0.56 -7.47 -3.09
CA GLY A 30 -0.16 -8.59 -3.75
C GLY A 30 0.74 -9.75 -4.17
N ASP A 31 2.02 -9.70 -3.80
CA ASP A 31 2.96 -10.80 -4.00
C ASP A 31 2.69 -12.00 -3.04
N GLU A 32 3.52 -13.05 -3.14
CA GLU A 32 3.34 -14.25 -2.32
C GLU A 32 3.55 -14.00 -0.82
N ALA A 33 4.40 -13.04 -0.44
CA ALA A 33 4.58 -12.69 0.97
C ALA A 33 3.36 -11.94 1.51
N GLY A 34 2.87 -10.95 0.77
CA GLY A 34 1.66 -10.19 1.06
C GLY A 34 0.42 -11.09 1.19
N LYS A 35 0.26 -12.09 0.32
CA LYS A 35 -0.80 -13.10 0.44
C LYS A 35 -0.73 -13.90 1.74
N LYS A 36 0.47 -14.29 2.20
CA LYS A 36 0.66 -14.97 3.49
C LYS A 36 0.32 -14.06 4.67
N TYR A 37 0.69 -12.79 4.59
CA TYR A 37 0.31 -11.80 5.61
C TYR A 37 -1.21 -11.57 5.65
N ALA A 38 -1.86 -11.42 4.49
CA ALA A 38 -3.32 -11.35 4.40
C ALA A 38 -4.00 -12.57 5.03
N ALA A 39 -3.53 -13.78 4.72
CA ALA A 39 -4.04 -15.01 5.34
C ALA A 39 -3.85 -15.02 6.88
N THR A 40 -2.73 -14.48 7.37
CA THR A 40 -2.49 -14.33 8.81
C THR A 40 -3.49 -13.37 9.45
N VAL A 41 -3.78 -12.23 8.82
CA VAL A 41 -4.80 -11.28 9.30
C VAL A 41 -6.16 -11.94 9.36
N ARG A 42 -6.59 -12.61 8.27
CA ARG A 42 -7.87 -13.32 8.20
C ARG A 42 -8.01 -14.36 9.32
N SER A 43 -6.96 -15.14 9.56
CA SER A 43 -6.94 -16.11 10.64
C SER A 43 -7.09 -15.45 12.03
N LEU A 44 -6.46 -14.29 12.27
CA LEU A 44 -6.61 -13.55 13.52
C LEU A 44 -8.01 -12.95 13.71
N LEU A 45 -8.71 -12.68 12.62
CA LEU A 45 -10.09 -12.19 12.58
C LEU A 45 -11.12 -13.33 12.51
N ASN A 46 -10.70 -14.58 12.74
CA ASN A 46 -11.59 -15.75 12.66
C ASN A 46 -12.34 -15.89 11.31
N ASN A 47 -11.75 -15.37 10.23
CA ASN A 47 -12.36 -15.27 8.89
C ASN A 47 -13.67 -14.46 8.84
N ASP A 48 -13.85 -13.52 9.78
CA ASP A 48 -14.91 -12.53 9.73
C ASP A 48 -14.68 -11.58 8.53
N ARG A 49 -15.64 -11.58 7.61
CA ARG A 49 -15.55 -10.80 6.36
C ARG A 49 -15.78 -9.30 6.57
N GLU A 50 -16.53 -8.92 7.59
CA GLU A 50 -16.78 -7.53 7.92
C GLU A 50 -15.52 -6.93 8.56
N ALA A 51 -14.99 -7.61 9.57
CA ALA A 51 -13.73 -7.22 10.21
C ALA A 51 -12.55 -7.25 9.20
N GLU A 52 -12.52 -8.19 8.26
CA GLU A 52 -11.49 -8.21 7.20
C GLU A 52 -11.53 -6.91 6.38
N ARG A 53 -12.72 -6.44 5.98
CA ARG A 53 -12.85 -5.21 5.19
C ARG A 53 -12.34 -3.99 5.94
N GLU A 54 -12.48 -3.98 7.26
CA GLU A 54 -12.08 -2.89 8.13
C GLU A 54 -10.59 -2.90 8.43
N HIS A 55 -9.97 -4.08 8.59
CA HIS A 55 -8.60 -4.22 9.07
C HIS A 55 -7.57 -4.64 8.01
N LEU A 56 -7.99 -4.97 6.78
CA LEU A 56 -7.08 -5.45 5.73
C LEU A 56 -7.32 -4.74 4.39
N THR A 57 -6.25 -4.24 3.79
CA THR A 57 -6.18 -3.85 2.38
C THR A 57 -5.04 -4.63 1.73
N ALA A 58 -5.36 -5.48 0.74
CA ALA A 58 -4.36 -6.13 -0.10
C ALA A 58 -4.31 -5.44 -1.47
N LEU A 59 -3.10 -5.11 -1.93
CA LEU A 59 -2.93 -4.46 -3.23
C LEU A 59 -3.28 -5.43 -4.39
N PRO A 60 -4.05 -4.99 -5.41
CA PRO A 60 -4.32 -5.78 -6.61
C PRO A 60 -3.17 -5.66 -7.63
N ALA A 61 -1.93 -5.65 -7.14
CA ALA A 61 -0.70 -5.57 -7.94
C ALA A 61 0.44 -6.24 -7.17
N LEU A 62 1.58 -6.47 -7.83
CA LEU A 62 2.72 -7.14 -7.19
C LEU A 62 3.14 -6.42 -5.90
N ASP A 63 3.26 -5.10 -5.98
CA ASP A 63 3.68 -4.21 -4.90
C ASP A 63 3.08 -2.80 -5.12
N MET A 64 3.41 -1.86 -4.24
CA MET A 64 2.99 -0.46 -4.33
C MET A 64 3.42 0.23 -5.62
N GLU A 65 4.64 -0.01 -6.12
CA GLU A 65 5.14 0.62 -7.33
C GLU A 65 4.35 0.18 -8.57
N HIS A 66 4.12 -1.14 -8.69
CA HIS A 66 3.30 -1.69 -9.77
C HIS A 66 1.85 -1.21 -9.66
N PHE A 67 1.33 -1.04 -8.45
CA PHE A 67 0.02 -0.48 -8.23
C PHE A 67 -0.04 0.98 -8.72
N MET A 68 0.82 1.86 -8.22
CA MET A 68 0.81 3.29 -8.56
C MET A 68 1.05 3.53 -10.04
N TYR A 69 1.98 2.78 -10.66
CA TYR A 69 2.23 2.86 -12.11
C TYR A 69 0.93 2.66 -12.91
N ARG A 70 0.13 1.64 -12.57
CA ARG A 70 -1.14 1.32 -13.25
C ARG A 70 -2.27 2.28 -12.89
N GLN A 71 -2.15 3.00 -11.78
CA GLN A 71 -3.16 3.97 -11.32
C GLN A 71 -2.88 5.39 -11.83
N GLY A 72 -2.24 5.52 -12.99
CA GLY A 72 -2.04 6.79 -13.67
C GLY A 72 -0.78 7.56 -13.29
N PHE A 73 0.15 6.96 -12.55
CA PHE A 73 1.44 7.60 -12.20
C PHE A 73 2.62 7.15 -13.07
N SER A 74 2.37 6.44 -14.18
CA SER A 74 3.42 5.90 -15.06
C SER A 74 4.42 6.96 -15.53
N ASP A 75 3.95 8.18 -15.82
CA ASP A 75 4.77 9.32 -16.24
C ASP A 75 5.86 9.67 -15.21
N VAL A 76 5.57 9.53 -13.91
CA VAL A 76 6.55 9.73 -12.83
C VAL A 76 7.68 8.71 -12.95
N PHE A 77 7.35 7.43 -13.12
CA PHE A 77 8.34 6.37 -13.28
C PHE A 77 9.17 6.56 -14.56
N HIS A 78 8.54 6.96 -15.67
CA HIS A 78 9.23 7.26 -16.92
C HIS A 78 10.21 8.43 -16.78
N ARG A 79 9.76 9.52 -16.16
CA ARG A 79 10.57 10.71 -15.89
C ARG A 79 11.78 10.38 -15.02
N VAL A 80 11.57 9.69 -13.89
CA VAL A 80 12.65 9.28 -12.97
C VAL A 80 13.61 8.29 -13.63
N ALA A 81 13.08 7.34 -14.41
CA ALA A 81 13.91 6.39 -15.15
C ALA A 81 14.69 7.02 -16.32
N GLN A 82 14.35 8.26 -16.73
CA GLN A 82 14.81 8.92 -17.94
C GLN A 82 14.52 8.10 -19.21
N ILE A 83 13.30 7.59 -19.31
CA ILE A 83 12.83 6.77 -20.45
C ILE A 83 11.61 7.44 -21.07
N PRO A 84 11.62 7.76 -22.36
CA PRO A 84 10.44 8.27 -23.05
C PRO A 84 9.24 7.31 -22.94
N GLU A 85 8.02 7.85 -22.86
CA GLU A 85 6.79 7.04 -22.66
C GLU A 85 6.47 6.10 -23.84
N ASN A 86 6.93 6.44 -25.04
CA ASN A 86 6.69 5.68 -26.27
C ASN A 86 7.63 4.48 -26.45
N VAL A 87 8.58 4.25 -25.54
CA VAL A 87 9.51 3.12 -25.66
C VAL A 87 8.78 1.82 -25.30
N PRO A 88 8.83 0.77 -26.15
CA PRO A 88 8.25 -0.53 -25.86
C PRO A 88 9.12 -1.28 -24.84
N MET A 89 9.08 -0.84 -23.58
CA MET A 89 9.79 -1.45 -22.47
C MET A 89 8.80 -2.07 -21.49
N ASN A 90 9.14 -3.25 -20.98
CA ASN A 90 8.37 -3.90 -19.93
C ASN A 90 8.32 -3.03 -18.67
N LEU A 91 7.12 -2.82 -18.12
CA LEU A 91 6.84 -2.07 -16.90
C LEU A 91 7.79 -2.41 -15.74
N ARG A 92 8.11 -3.70 -15.51
CA ARG A 92 9.02 -4.13 -14.44
C ARG A 92 10.42 -3.55 -14.62
N LYS A 93 10.89 -3.43 -15.87
CA LYS A 93 12.18 -2.81 -16.20
C LYS A 93 12.15 -1.30 -15.98
N ILE A 94 11.03 -0.64 -16.28
CA ILE A 94 10.86 0.80 -16.05
C ILE A 94 10.91 1.10 -14.54
N ILE A 95 10.12 0.36 -13.74
CA ILE A 95 10.12 0.50 -12.27
C ILE A 95 11.52 0.21 -11.71
N SER A 96 12.17 -0.88 -12.12
CA SER A 96 13.51 -1.22 -11.65
C SER A 96 14.54 -0.13 -12.00
N LYS A 97 14.48 0.45 -13.19
CA LYS A 97 15.36 1.57 -13.59
C LYS A 97 15.08 2.84 -12.80
N ALA A 98 13.81 3.15 -12.54
CA ALA A 98 13.44 4.29 -11.70
C ALA A 98 14.02 4.13 -10.29
N ILE A 99 13.78 2.98 -9.64
CA ILE A 99 14.32 2.67 -8.31
C ILE A 99 15.85 2.70 -8.30
N HIS A 100 16.51 2.16 -9.33
CA HIS A 100 17.97 2.20 -9.40
C HIS A 100 18.52 3.64 -9.50
N ARG A 101 17.80 4.54 -10.16
CA ARG A 101 18.22 5.94 -10.33
C ARG A 101 17.93 6.82 -9.12
N SER A 102 16.80 6.63 -8.45
CA SER A 102 16.34 7.50 -7.36
C SER A 102 16.24 6.81 -6.00
N SER A 103 16.61 5.55 -5.85
CA SER A 103 16.23 4.74 -4.68
C SER A 103 14.70 4.53 -4.55
N LYS A 104 14.29 3.55 -3.73
CA LYS A 104 12.87 3.26 -3.47
C LYS A 104 12.21 4.35 -2.62
N PRO A 105 12.82 4.84 -1.50
CA PRO A 105 12.26 5.95 -0.74
C PRO A 105 12.04 7.21 -1.56
N ASP A 106 13.01 7.67 -2.37
CA ASP A 106 12.82 8.93 -3.09
C ASP A 106 11.82 8.77 -4.25
N LEU A 107 11.73 7.59 -4.88
CA LEU A 107 10.66 7.32 -5.84
C LEU A 107 9.27 7.40 -5.19
N ALA A 108 9.13 6.91 -3.96
CA ALA A 108 7.86 7.02 -3.23
C ALA A 108 7.54 8.49 -2.90
N ILE A 109 8.55 9.30 -2.56
CA ILE A 109 8.39 10.75 -2.34
C ILE A 109 7.94 11.43 -3.64
N GLU A 110 8.59 11.15 -4.78
CA GLU A 110 8.22 11.70 -6.09
C GLU A 110 6.76 11.39 -6.46
N VAL A 111 6.33 10.13 -6.28
CA VAL A 111 4.93 9.73 -6.54
C VAL A 111 3.97 10.44 -5.59
N ALA A 112 4.31 10.57 -4.30
CA ALA A 112 3.47 11.25 -3.32
C ALA A 112 3.37 12.76 -3.56
N MET A 113 4.48 13.41 -3.92
CA MET A 113 4.52 14.82 -4.29
C MET A 113 3.68 15.09 -5.54
N GLU A 114 3.80 14.23 -6.56
CA GLU A 114 3.00 14.35 -7.77
C GLU A 114 1.51 14.13 -7.49
N ALA A 115 1.14 13.18 -6.63
CA ALA A 115 -0.25 13.01 -6.19
C ALA A 115 -0.77 14.26 -5.48
N GLY A 116 0.06 14.89 -4.62
CA GLY A 116 -0.24 16.16 -3.98
C GLY A 116 -0.48 17.29 -4.99
N ARG A 117 0.35 17.37 -6.03
CA ARG A 117 0.23 18.37 -7.10
C ARG A 117 -1.02 18.17 -7.96
N ARG A 118 -1.39 16.92 -8.25
CA ARG A 118 -2.60 16.58 -9.03
C ARG A 118 -3.89 16.68 -8.22
N GLY A 119 -3.79 16.71 -6.89
CA GLY A 119 -4.91 16.79 -5.98
C GLY A 119 -5.56 15.44 -5.66
N VAL A 120 -6.54 15.47 -4.75
CA VAL A 120 -7.17 14.29 -4.12
C VAL A 120 -7.80 13.34 -5.16
N ASP A 121 -8.24 13.87 -6.30
CA ASP A 121 -8.84 13.05 -7.35
C ASP A 121 -7.87 12.06 -8.00
N SER A 122 -6.57 12.38 -7.99
CA SER A 122 -5.50 11.51 -8.47
C SER A 122 -5.19 10.31 -7.57
N VAL A 123 -5.57 10.38 -6.29
CA VAL A 123 -5.29 9.29 -5.34
C VAL A 123 -6.12 8.06 -5.76
N PRO A 124 -5.53 6.86 -5.86
CA PRO A 124 -6.29 5.67 -6.24
C PRO A 124 -7.46 5.39 -5.28
N THR A 125 -8.62 5.03 -5.82
CA THR A 125 -9.84 4.76 -5.04
C THR A 125 -9.64 3.74 -3.93
N LEU A 126 -8.78 2.74 -4.13
CA LEU A 126 -8.43 1.76 -3.10
C LEU A 126 -7.81 2.43 -1.86
N LEU A 127 -6.86 3.33 -2.07
CA LEU A 127 -6.19 4.06 -0.99
C LEU A 127 -7.14 5.06 -0.34
N LYS A 128 -8.00 5.76 -1.11
CA LYS A 128 -9.05 6.62 -0.53
C LYS A 128 -9.94 5.82 0.43
N LYS A 129 -10.43 4.65 0.01
CA LYS A 129 -11.26 3.76 0.85
C LYS A 129 -10.50 3.27 2.08
N MET A 130 -9.24 2.88 1.92
CA MET A 130 -8.38 2.48 3.04
C MET A 130 -8.24 3.61 4.07
N PHE A 131 -7.89 4.82 3.65
CA PHE A 131 -7.77 5.97 4.55
C PHE A 131 -9.09 6.30 5.26
N SER A 132 -10.22 6.26 4.55
CA SER A 132 -11.54 6.44 5.17
C SER A 132 -11.82 5.43 6.28
N ARG A 133 -11.44 4.16 6.09
CA ARG A 133 -11.57 3.12 7.13
C ARG A 133 -10.65 3.37 8.32
N VAL A 134 -9.39 3.68 8.07
CA VAL A 134 -8.43 4.01 9.14
C VAL A 134 -8.92 5.19 9.98
N LEU A 135 -9.48 6.23 9.34
CA LEU A 135 -10.07 7.38 10.04
C LEU A 135 -11.33 7.00 10.82
N TRP A 136 -12.15 6.09 10.29
CA TRP A 136 -13.35 5.61 10.97
C TRP A 136 -13.00 4.78 12.21
N LEU A 137 -12.07 3.82 12.09
CA LEU A 137 -11.54 3.03 13.20
C LEU A 137 -10.98 3.95 14.30
N ALA A 138 -10.12 4.89 13.93
CA ALA A 138 -9.48 5.81 14.88
C ALA A 138 -10.47 6.70 15.67
N ARG A 139 -11.73 6.82 15.22
CA ARG A 139 -12.78 7.59 15.91
C ARG A 139 -13.58 6.76 16.93
N GLY A 140 -13.27 5.47 17.10
CA GLY A 140 -13.97 4.58 18.02
C GLY A 140 -15.44 4.37 17.64
N ARG A 141 -15.75 4.38 16.34
CA ARG A 141 -17.11 4.10 15.83
C ARG A 141 -17.28 2.66 15.34
N ALA A 142 -16.29 1.82 15.60
CA ALA A 142 -16.34 0.38 15.38
C ALA A 142 -16.98 -0.30 16.60
N ASP A 143 -18.24 0.04 16.86
CA ASP A 143 -19.10 -0.57 17.87
C ASP A 143 -20.41 -1.01 17.20
#